data_AF-A0A0A3XEU1-F1
#
_entry.id   AF-A0A0A3XEU1-F1
#
_cell.length_a   1.000
_cell.length_b   1.000
_cell.length_c   1.000
_cell.angle_alpha   90.00
_cell.angle_beta   90.00
_cell.angle_gamma   90.00
#
_symmetry.space_group_name_H-M   'P 1'
#
loop_
_entity.id
_entity.type
_entity.pdbx_description
1 polymer ?
#
loop_
_entity_poly.entity_id
_entity_poly.type
_entity_poly.pdbx_seq_one_letter_code
_entity_poly.pdbx_strand_id
1 'polypeptide(L)'
;MEQRKKFDKAFKEQVVLRILAEETTTSEAAKEIGVHYSTVRDWVKNYQQDGSNAFPGRGHLKHEDEEMRRLRRELADLKEENAILKKAAAYFAKNLK
;
A
#
# COMPACT_ATOMS: atom_id res chain seq x y z
N MET A 1 11.82 -21.56 11.81
CA MET A 1 11.28 -20.43 11.02
C MET A 1 12.47 -19.66 10.47
N GLU A 2 12.67 -19.65 9.16
CA GLU A 2 13.79 -18.96 8.53
C GLU A 2 13.61 -17.43 8.69
N GLN A 3 14.63 -16.73 9.18
CA GLN A 3 14.57 -15.28 9.35
C GLN A 3 14.41 -14.62 7.99
N ARG A 4 13.37 -13.78 7.84
CA ARG A 4 13.18 -12.97 6.62
C ARG A 4 14.38 -12.04 6.44
N LYS A 5 15.18 -12.29 5.39
CA LYS A 5 16.24 -11.37 4.95
C LYS A 5 15.66 -9.98 4.71
N LYS A 6 16.32 -8.97 5.26
CA LYS A 6 15.96 -7.56 5.07
C LYS A 6 16.87 -6.98 3.99
N PHE A 7 16.26 -6.42 2.96
CA PHE A 7 16.95 -5.66 1.91
C PHE A 7 16.47 -4.22 1.98
N ASP A 8 17.39 -3.27 1.78
CA ASP A 8 17.06 -1.86 1.67
C ASP A 8 16.32 -1.57 0.35
N LYS A 9 15.88 -0.33 0.18
CA LYS A 9 15.14 0.11 -1.01
C LYS A 9 16.05 0.07 -2.25
N ALA A 10 17.24 0.65 -2.15
CA ALA A 10 18.17 0.79 -3.27
C ALA A 10 18.58 -0.58 -3.86
N PHE A 11 18.82 -1.57 -3.00
CA PHE A 11 19.15 -2.92 -3.45
C PHE A 11 18.00 -3.57 -4.21
N LYS A 12 16.76 -3.44 -3.72
CA LYS A 12 15.59 -4.00 -4.41
C LYS A 12 15.39 -3.34 -5.78
N GLU A 13 15.57 -2.02 -5.86
CA GLU A 13 15.51 -1.30 -7.12
C GLU A 13 16.59 -1.77 -8.09
N GLN A 14 17.83 -1.90 -7.64
CA GLN A 14 18.93 -2.40 -8.47
C GLN A 14 18.65 -3.81 -9.01
N VAL A 15 18.16 -4.71 -8.16
CA VAL A 15 17.79 -6.08 -8.59
C VAL A 15 16.70 -6.04 -9.66
N VAL A 16 15.67 -5.22 -9.47
CA VAL A 16 14.59 -5.10 -10.46
C VAL A 16 15.09 -4.47 -11.75
N LEU A 17 15.93 -3.43 -11.69
CA LEU A 17 16.49 -2.77 -12.86
C LEU A 17 17.35 -3.74 -13.70
N ARG A 18 18.18 -4.56 -13.06
CA ARG A 18 18.96 -5.62 -13.75
C ARG A 18 18.05 -6.62 -14.46
N ILE A 19 16.91 -6.98 -13.85
CA ILE A 19 15.94 -7.89 -14.46
C ILE A 19 15.22 -7.22 -15.65
N LEU A 20 14.84 -5.95 -15.52
CA LEU A 20 14.18 -5.20 -16.59
C LEU A 20 15.11 -4.87 -17.76
N ALA A 21 16.42 -4.73 -17.49
CA ALA A 21 17.46 -4.58 -18.51
C ALA A 21 17.87 -5.91 -19.15
N GLU A 22 17.19 -7.02 -18.83
CA GLU A 22 17.49 -8.37 -19.33
C GLU A 22 18.91 -8.88 -18.98
N GLU A 23 19.61 -8.22 -18.04
CA GLU A 23 20.94 -8.64 -17.58
C GLU A 23 20.89 -9.89 -16.70
N THR A 24 19.73 -10.14 -16.07
CA THR A 24 19.51 -11.32 -15.22
C THR A 24 18.06 -11.77 -15.30
N THR A 25 17.80 -13.06 -15.10
CA THR A 25 16.42 -13.55 -14.95
C THR A 25 15.95 -13.45 -13.51
N THR A 26 14.62 -13.37 -13.30
CA THR A 26 14.01 -13.44 -11.96
C THR A 26 14.43 -14.69 -11.18
N SER A 27 14.68 -15.80 -11.87
CA SER A 27 15.12 -17.08 -11.26
C SER A 27 16.56 -17.00 -10.76
N GLU A 28 17.46 -16.44 -11.56
CA GLU A 28 18.87 -16.26 -11.19
C GLU A 28 19.01 -15.25 -10.06
N ALA A 29 18.36 -14.09 -10.18
CA ALA A 29 18.37 -13.07 -9.14
C ALA A 29 17.85 -13.61 -7.80
N ALA A 30 16.79 -14.43 -7.81
CA ALA A 30 16.26 -15.07 -6.61
C ALA A 30 17.27 -16.03 -5.95
N LYS A 31 18.00 -16.80 -6.76
CA LYS A 31 19.06 -17.69 -6.27
C LYS A 31 20.26 -16.90 -5.73
N GLU A 32 20.70 -15.86 -6.44
CA GLU A 32 21.85 -15.01 -6.08
C GLU A 32 21.64 -14.37 -4.70
N ILE A 33 20.46 -13.80 -4.45
CA ILE A 33 20.15 -13.13 -3.18
C ILE A 33 19.57 -14.11 -2.12
N GLY A 34 19.32 -15.36 -2.54
CA GLY A 34 18.78 -16.43 -1.72
C GLY A 34 17.41 -16.11 -1.13
N VAL A 35 16.46 -15.74 -1.99
CA VAL A 35 15.04 -15.57 -1.66
C VAL A 35 14.18 -16.43 -2.59
N HIS A 36 12.91 -16.60 -2.25
CA HIS A 36 11.98 -17.33 -3.10
C HIS A 36 11.69 -16.55 -4.39
N TYR A 37 11.56 -17.24 -5.53
CA TYR A 37 11.25 -16.67 -6.84
C TYR A 37 10.06 -15.68 -6.81
N SER A 38 8.99 -16.05 -6.09
CA SER A 38 7.80 -15.20 -5.97
C SER A 38 8.12 -13.84 -5.36
N THR A 39 9.11 -13.75 -4.45
CA THR A 39 9.50 -12.49 -3.82
C THR A 39 10.09 -11.53 -4.84
N VAL A 40 10.99 -12.01 -5.69
CA VAL A 40 11.61 -11.19 -6.75
C VAL A 40 10.57 -10.84 -7.82
N ARG A 41 9.71 -11.80 -8.19
CA ARG A 41 8.60 -11.54 -9.11
C ARG A 41 7.68 -10.43 -8.61
N ASP A 42 7.33 -10.45 -7.32
CA ASP A 42 6.49 -9.43 -6.71
C ASP A 42 7.21 -8.06 -6.65
N TRP A 43 8.53 -8.03 -6.47
CA TRP A 43 9.31 -6.78 -6.58
C TRP A 43 9.25 -6.18 -7.98
N VAL A 44 9.45 -6.99 -9.02
CA VAL A 44 9.36 -6.54 -10.42
C VAL A 44 7.95 -6.01 -10.72
N LYS A 45 6.91 -6.75 -10.32
CA LYS A 45 5.52 -6.34 -10.51
C LYS A 45 5.22 -5.01 -9.83
N ASN A 46 5.60 -4.86 -8.55
CA ASN A 46 5.34 -3.63 -7.80
C ASN A 46 6.12 -2.45 -8.41
N TYR A 47 7.36 -2.66 -8.84
CA TYR A 47 8.16 -1.62 -9.50
C TYR A 47 7.58 -1.21 -10.85
N GLN A 48 7.01 -2.13 -11.63
CA GLN A 48 6.32 -1.78 -12.88
C GLN A 48 5.04 -0.96 -12.63
N GLN A 49 4.38 -1.15 -11.49
CA GLN A 49 3.17 -0.39 -11.13
C GLN A 49 3.49 0.97 -10.53
N ASP A 50 4.42 1.01 -9.57
CA ASP A 50 4.64 2.18 -8.70
C ASP A 50 6.04 2.81 -8.88
N GLY A 51 6.89 2.28 -9.75
CA GLY A 51 8.27 2.72 -9.94
C GLY A 51 9.08 2.67 -8.65
N SER A 52 9.85 3.74 -8.38
CA SER A 52 10.63 3.90 -7.14
C SER A 52 9.76 4.00 -5.87
N ASN A 53 8.44 4.13 -5.98
CA ASN A 53 7.54 4.12 -4.82
C ASN A 53 7.13 2.69 -4.41
N ALA A 54 7.54 1.65 -5.15
CA ALA A 54 7.20 0.26 -4.89
C ALA A 54 7.76 -0.31 -3.57
N PHE A 55 8.73 0.37 -2.95
CA PHE A 55 9.43 -0.12 -1.76
C PHE A 55 9.40 0.88 -0.58
N PRO A 56 8.21 1.22 -0.03
CA PRO A 56 8.09 2.21 1.05
C PRO A 56 8.59 1.73 2.42
N GLY A 57 9.11 0.50 2.53
CA GLY A 57 9.57 -0.08 3.80
C GLY A 57 8.45 -0.77 4.59
N ARG A 58 8.79 -1.43 5.71
CA ARG A 58 7.79 -2.07 6.59
C ARG A 58 7.12 -1.00 7.45
N GLY A 59 5.79 -0.92 7.38
CA GLY A 59 4.98 -0.06 8.25
C GLY A 59 4.36 1.15 7.56
N HIS A 60 4.85 1.51 6.36
CA HIS A 60 4.21 2.50 5.51
C HIS A 60 3.28 1.78 4.53
N LEU A 61 1.99 2.12 4.58
CA LEU A 61 1.09 1.78 3.47
C LEU A 61 1.49 2.68 2.29
N LYS A 62 1.14 2.32 1.06
CA LYS A 62 1.37 3.22 -0.07
C LYS A 62 0.71 4.57 0.25
N HIS A 63 1.25 5.68 -0.23
CA HIS A 63 0.71 7.01 0.09
C HIS A 63 -0.78 7.12 -0.31
N GLU A 64 -1.14 6.54 -1.46
CA GLU A 64 -2.53 6.44 -1.95
C GLU A 64 -3.45 5.65 -1.00
N ASP A 65 -2.89 4.65 -0.35
CA ASP A 65 -3.55 3.74 0.58
C ASP A 65 -3.74 4.38 1.97
N GLU A 66 -2.87 5.32 2.35
CA GLU A 66 -3.02 6.16 3.55
C GLU A 66 -4.07 7.25 3.33
N GLU A 67 -4.04 7.93 2.18
CA GLU A 67 -5.05 8.92 1.81
C GLU A 67 -6.44 8.28 1.69
N MET A 68 -6.55 7.11 1.06
CA MET A 68 -7.81 6.37 0.99
C MET A 68 -8.34 6.02 2.38
N ARG A 69 -7.47 5.63 3.32
CA ARG A 69 -7.88 5.36 4.71
C ARG A 69 -8.32 6.62 5.44
N ARG A 70 -7.62 7.74 5.25
CA ARG A 70 -8.02 9.04 5.81
C ARG A 70 -9.38 9.46 5.29
N LEU A 71 -9.58 9.43 3.96
CA LEU A 71 -10.86 9.79 3.32
C LEU A 71 -12.01 8.88 3.77
N ARG A 72 -11.76 7.58 3.96
CA ARG A 72 -12.79 6.66 4.49
C ARG A 72 -13.20 6.98 5.92
N ARG A 73 -12.27 7.42 6.76
CA ARG A 73 -12.58 7.85 8.14
C ARG A 73 -13.38 9.15 8.12
N GLU A 74 -12.93 10.14 7.36
CA GLU A 74 -13.62 11.42 7.24
C GLU A 74 -15.05 11.26 6.68
N LEU A 75 -15.25 10.38 5.70
CA LEU A 75 -16.59 10.04 5.21
C LEU A 75 -17.46 9.34 6.25
N ALA A 76 -16.88 8.55 7.16
CA ALA A 76 -17.63 7.90 8.23
C ALA A 76 -18.08 8.93 9.27
N ASP A 77 -17.16 9.80 9.71
CA ASP A 77 -17.42 10.86 10.68
C ASP A 77 -18.50 11.83 10.16
N LEU A 78 -18.36 12.31 8.92
CA LEU A 78 -19.35 13.18 8.28
C LEU A 78 -20.73 12.53 8.14
N LYS A 79 -20.80 11.22 7.88
CA LYS A 79 -22.08 10.50 7.82
C LYS A 79 -22.74 10.41 9.18
N GLU A 80 -21.96 10.21 10.23
CA GLU A 80 -22.46 10.20 11.61
C GLU A 80 -22.99 11.57 12.02
N GLU A 81 -22.21 12.63 11.80
CA GLU A 81 -22.65 14.01 12.06
C GLU A 81 -23.93 14.35 11.31
N ASN A 82 -24.01 14.00 10.02
CA ASN A 82 -25.21 14.23 9.22
C ASN A 82 -26.42 13.47 9.76
N ALA A 83 -26.23 12.23 10.24
CA ALA A 83 -27.29 11.44 10.84
C ALA A 83 -27.79 12.05 12.15
N ILE A 84 -26.90 12.58 12.99
CA ILE A 84 -27.24 13.28 14.24
C ILE A 84 -28.05 14.54 13.91
N LEU A 85 -27.57 15.37 12.98
CA LEU A 85 -28.25 16.60 12.57
C LEU A 85 -29.64 16.31 11.99
N LYS A 86 -29.78 15.27 11.17
CA LYS A 86 -31.10 14.85 10.65
C LYS A 86 -32.04 14.39 11.75
N LYS A 87 -31.55 13.62 12.74
CA LYS A 87 -32.35 13.20 13.90
C LYS A 87 -32.79 14.41 14.73
N ALA A 88 -31.89 15.37 14.97
CA ALA A 88 -32.21 16.60 15.68
C ALA A 88 -33.25 17.42 14.93
N ALA A 89 -33.07 17.66 13.63
CA ALA A 89 -34.04 18.37 12.80
C ALA A 89 -35.42 17.70 12.81
N ALA A 90 -35.46 16.36 12.72
CA ALA A 90 -36.71 15.61 12.81
C ALA A 90 -37.37 15.71 14.19
N TYR A 91 -36.59 15.74 15.27
CA TYR A 91 -37.09 15.95 16.62
C TYR A 91 -37.68 17.36 16.79
N PHE A 92 -36.95 18.41 16.36
CA PHE A 92 -37.44 19.78 16.43
C PHE A 92 -38.71 19.98 15.59
N ALA A 93 -38.75 19.46 14.35
CA ALA A 93 -39.93 19.55 13.48
C ALA A 93 -41.18 18.87 14.08
N LYS A 94 -41.01 17.84 14.91
CA LYS A 94 -42.13 17.16 15.59
C LYS A 94 -42.65 17.93 16.81
N ASN A 95 -41.79 18.70 17.50
CA ASN A 95 -42.14 19.44 18.71
C ASN A 95 -42.55 20.91 18.45
N LEU A 96 -42.53 21.35 17.19
CA LEU A 96 -42.97 22.69 16.75
C LEU A 96 -44.48 22.76 16.40
N LYS A 97 -45.29 21.86 16.94
CA LYS A 97 -46.75 21.85 16.84
C LYS A 97 -47.40 22.15 18.18
#